data_AF-A0A914WWA8-F1
#
_entry.id   AF-A0A914WWA8-F1
#
_cell.length_a   1.000
_cell.length_b   1.000
_cell.length_c   1.000
_cell.angle_alpha   90.00
_cell.angle_beta   90.00
_cell.angle_gamma   90.00
#
_symmetry.space_group_name_H-M   'P 1'
#
loop_
_entity.id
_entity.type
_entity.pdbx_description
1 polymer ?
#
loop_
_entity_poly.entity_id
_entity_poly.type
_entity_poly.pdbx_seq_one_letter_code
_entity_poly.pdbx_strand_id
1 'polypeptide(L)'
;MEAVAPRCTVCKGNDEWRLQMRDCGHTVCAACGLSLLKQSVKLGKARVKCPKRKCTARIHPNDVDALLDEHNRVLLHHITAEDLIWLREENMKNVMTYALGGASRIRRCPNCHEMYGQRPGCNYVRCADSRCQTKFCWTCGKEQTSWQHFGNNEMCRVGWDDIWQGTWLFRCLLTTNPCCLICISPIVWLLFFVSVPL
;
A
#
# COMPACT_ATOMS: atom_id res chain seq x y z
N MET A 1 -18.15 11.62 44.02
CA MET A 1 -17.15 10.54 43.83
C MET A 1 -16.29 10.96 42.66
N GLU A 2 -15.07 11.46 42.91
CA GLU A 2 -14.15 11.83 41.82
C GLU A 2 -13.74 10.58 41.05
N ALA A 3 -13.94 10.58 39.73
CA ALA A 3 -13.57 9.47 38.87
C ALA A 3 -12.03 9.36 38.84
N VAL A 4 -11.50 8.25 39.36
CA VAL A 4 -10.07 7.96 39.30
C VAL A 4 -9.64 7.90 37.83
N ALA A 5 -8.74 8.80 37.43
CA ALA A 5 -8.22 8.85 36.07
C ALA A 5 -7.66 7.47 35.66
N PRO A 6 -7.94 6.99 34.44
CA PRO A 6 -7.51 5.67 34.01
C PRO A 6 -5.98 5.60 33.93
N ARG A 7 -5.39 4.60 34.60
CA ARG A 7 -3.94 4.34 34.62
C ARG A 7 -3.49 3.61 33.35
N CYS A 8 -2.24 3.84 32.94
CA CYS A 8 -1.65 3.12 31.81
C CYS A 8 -1.63 1.60 32.07
N THR A 9 -2.05 0.79 31.09
CA THR A 9 -2.07 -0.67 31.26
C THR A 9 -0.68 -1.28 31.39
N VAL A 10 0.35 -0.60 30.88
CA VAL A 10 1.75 -1.05 30.84
C VAL A 10 2.52 -0.60 32.09
N CYS A 11 2.79 0.70 32.21
CA CYS A 11 3.62 1.25 33.31
C CYS A 11 2.84 1.52 34.61
N LYS A 12 1.50 1.45 34.61
CA LYS A 12 0.62 1.80 35.74
C LYS A 12 0.70 3.25 36.24
N GLY A 13 1.53 4.10 35.63
CA GLY A 13 1.65 5.52 35.97
C GLY A 13 0.41 6.35 35.60
N ASN A 14 0.31 7.55 36.21
CA ASN A 14 -0.85 8.44 36.10
C ASN A 14 -0.53 9.87 35.62
N ASP A 15 0.72 10.21 35.31
CA ASP A 15 1.14 11.61 35.10
C ASP A 15 1.28 12.06 33.62
N GLU A 16 1.06 11.17 32.65
CA GLU A 16 1.28 11.46 31.22
C GLU A 16 0.00 11.46 30.37
N TRP A 17 0.07 12.09 29.19
CA TRP A 17 -0.97 12.00 28.15
C TRP A 17 -1.24 10.54 27.76
N ARG A 18 -2.52 10.23 27.58
CA ARG A 18 -3.01 8.87 27.38
C ARG A 18 -3.94 8.78 26.19
N LEU A 19 -3.79 7.67 25.49
CA LEU A 19 -4.71 7.24 24.47
C LEU A 19 -5.57 6.10 25.02
N GLN A 20 -6.89 6.24 24.91
CA GLN A 20 -7.81 5.13 25.12
C GLN A 20 -8.00 4.40 23.80
N MET A 21 -7.56 3.14 23.75
CA MET A 21 -7.64 2.31 22.55
C MET A 21 -9.10 2.10 22.14
N ARG A 22 -9.46 2.42 20.90
CA ARG A 22 -10.86 2.41 20.42
C ARG A 22 -11.49 1.01 20.50
N ASP A 23 -10.76 -0.01 20.06
CA ASP A 23 -11.30 -1.36 19.89
C ASP A 23 -11.44 -2.14 21.21
N CYS A 24 -10.74 -1.73 22.27
CA CYS A 24 -10.72 -2.50 23.53
C CYS A 24 -10.82 -1.65 24.81
N GLY A 25 -10.89 -0.33 24.69
CA GLY A 25 -11.02 0.61 25.82
C GLY A 25 -9.81 0.70 26.74
N HIS A 26 -8.72 -0.03 26.47
CA HIS A 26 -7.53 -0.03 27.31
C HIS A 26 -6.72 1.25 27.13
N THR A 27 -6.28 1.83 28.24
CA THR A 27 -5.54 3.09 28.23
C THR A 27 -4.03 2.87 28.20
N VAL A 28 -3.32 3.56 27.31
CA VAL A 28 -1.86 3.49 27.19
C VAL A 28 -1.29 4.92 27.17
N CYS A 29 -0.20 5.19 27.90
CA CYS A 29 0.48 6.48 27.84
C CYS A 29 1.33 6.62 26.57
N ALA A 30 1.62 7.87 26.17
CA ALA A 30 2.46 8.19 25.01
C ALA A 30 3.76 7.37 25.00
N ALA A 31 4.53 7.39 26.09
CA ALA A 31 5.83 6.73 26.18
C ALA A 31 5.73 5.21 25.95
N CYS A 32 4.74 4.55 26.56
CA CYS A 32 4.52 3.11 26.38
C CYS A 32 4.03 2.78 24.96
N GLY A 33 3.18 3.61 24.38
CA GLY A 33 2.69 3.47 23.01
C GLY A 33 3.82 3.60 21.98
N LEU A 34 4.64 4.65 22.10
CA LEU A 34 5.80 4.89 21.24
C LEU A 34 6.83 3.77 21.35
N SER A 35 7.14 3.31 22.56
CA SER A 35 8.06 2.19 22.76
C SER A 35 7.56 0.90 22.10
N LEU A 36 6.26 0.60 22.23
CA LEU A 36 5.62 -0.54 21.58
C LEU A 36 5.68 -0.42 20.04
N LEU A 37 5.41 0.76 19.48
CA LEU A 37 5.51 1.00 18.04
C LEU A 37 6.94 0.86 17.55
N LYS A 38 7.93 1.46 18.25
CA LYS A 38 9.37 1.34 17.92
C LYS A 38 9.82 -0.12 17.91
N GLN A 39 9.41 -0.91 18.89
CA GLN A 39 9.70 -2.35 18.90
C GLN A 39 9.00 -3.09 17.75
N SER A 40 7.74 -2.77 17.47
CA SER A 40 6.98 -3.43 16.40
C SER A 40 7.56 -3.15 15.02
N VAL A 41 7.96 -1.90 14.77
CA VAL A 41 8.64 -1.46 13.54
C VAL A 41 9.98 -2.17 13.36
N LYS A 42 10.80 -2.27 14.42
CA LYS A 42 12.06 -3.02 14.39
C LYS A 42 11.87 -4.51 14.07
N LEU A 43 10.72 -5.08 14.44
CA LEU A 43 10.36 -6.47 14.13
C LEU A 43 9.65 -6.63 12.77
N GLY A 44 9.47 -5.55 12.01
CA GLY A 44 8.76 -5.58 10.72
C GLY A 44 7.26 -5.90 10.85
N LYS A 45 6.64 -5.61 12.01
CA LYS A 45 5.23 -5.96 12.29
C LYS A 45 4.30 -4.79 11.96
N ALA A 46 3.48 -4.96 10.92
CA ALA A 46 2.43 -4.01 10.56
C ALA A 46 1.24 -3.97 11.53
N ARG A 47 0.88 -5.12 12.10
CA ARG A 47 -0.32 -5.28 12.94
C ARG A 47 0.06 -5.40 14.40
N VAL A 48 0.00 -4.28 15.11
CA VAL A 48 0.36 -4.18 16.53
C VAL A 48 -0.82 -4.60 17.41
N LYS A 49 -0.58 -5.50 18.37
CA LYS A 49 -1.58 -5.91 19.35
C LYS A 49 -1.61 -4.93 20.53
N CYS A 50 -2.75 -4.83 21.18
CA CYS A 50 -2.86 -4.14 22.47
C CYS A 50 -1.83 -4.71 23.47
N PRO A 51 -1.10 -3.86 24.22
CA PRO A 51 -0.05 -4.33 25.12
C PRO A 51 -0.58 -5.02 26.39
N LYS A 52 -1.89 -5.02 26.65
CA LYS A 52 -2.46 -5.73 27.79
C LYS A 52 -2.39 -7.25 27.56
N ARG A 53 -1.75 -7.99 28.47
CA ARG A 53 -1.42 -9.43 28.36
C ARG A 53 -2.56 -10.35 27.88
N LYS A 54 -3.81 -10.09 28.28
CA LYS A 54 -4.98 -10.92 27.93
C LYS A 54 -5.84 -10.32 26.81
N CYS A 55 -5.41 -9.22 26.20
CA CYS A 55 -6.14 -8.56 25.13
C CYS A 55 -5.71 -9.11 23.78
N THR A 56 -6.67 -9.53 22.96
CA THR A 56 -6.43 -9.98 21.58
C THR A 56 -6.66 -8.88 20.54
N ALA A 57 -7.23 -7.75 20.96
CA ALA A 57 -7.49 -6.62 20.08
C ALA A 57 -6.20 -6.04 19.49
N ARG A 58 -6.31 -5.55 18.27
CA ARG A 58 -5.25 -4.79 17.60
C ARG A 58 -5.40 -3.32 17.93
N ILE A 59 -4.32 -2.57 17.79
CA ILE A 59 -4.38 -1.12 17.86
C ILE A 59 -5.03 -0.63 16.56
N HIS A 60 -6.05 0.22 16.68
CA HIS A 60 -6.74 0.80 15.55
C HIS A 60 -5.79 1.73 14.76
N PRO A 61 -5.85 1.80 13.41
CA PRO A 61 -4.98 2.68 12.62
C PRO A 61 -4.95 4.14 13.12
N ASN A 62 -6.11 4.75 13.35
CA ASN A 62 -6.20 6.10 13.91
C ASN A 62 -5.52 6.27 15.28
N ASP A 63 -5.43 5.20 16.08
CA ASP A 63 -4.75 5.24 17.38
C ASP A 63 -3.23 5.18 17.18
N VAL A 64 -2.75 4.47 16.16
CA VAL A 64 -1.35 4.52 15.71
C VAL A 64 -1.02 5.90 15.15
N ASP A 65 -1.88 6.48 14.32
CA ASP A 65 -1.68 7.81 13.73
C ASP A 65 -1.63 8.89 14.82
N ALA A 66 -2.48 8.80 15.85
CA ALA A 66 -2.44 9.70 17.00
C ALA A 66 -1.13 9.60 17.80
N LEU A 67 -0.49 8.41 17.83
CA LEU A 67 0.83 8.20 18.45
C LEU A 67 1.99 8.62 17.54
N LEU A 68 1.74 8.91 16.27
CA LEU A 68 2.72 9.32 15.28
C LEU A 68 2.49 10.75 14.79
N ASP A 69 1.64 11.52 15.46
CA ASP A 69 1.30 12.91 15.08
C ASP A 69 2.42 13.88 15.45
N GLU A 70 3.08 14.45 14.43
CA GLU A 70 4.17 15.42 14.59
C GLU A 70 3.72 16.74 15.23
N HIS A 71 2.45 17.09 15.14
CA HIS A 71 1.90 18.31 15.71
C HIS A 71 1.64 18.17 17.22
N ASN A 72 1.64 16.94 17.75
CA ASN A 72 1.42 16.69 19.15
C ASN A 72 2.70 16.92 19.95
N ARG A 73 2.85 18.14 20.49
CA ARG A 73 4.00 18.57 21.30
C ARG A 73 4.26 17.67 22.51
N VAL A 74 3.24 16.98 23.03
CA VAL A 74 3.40 16.07 24.17
C VAL A 74 4.26 14.86 23.80
N LEU A 75 4.18 14.39 22.55
CA LEU A 75 5.00 13.28 22.07
C LEU A 75 6.48 13.66 22.02
N LEU A 76 6.80 14.92 21.69
CA LEU A 76 8.18 15.42 21.60
C LEU A 76 8.94 15.42 22.94
N HIS A 77 8.24 15.24 24.07
CA HIS A 77 8.90 14.98 25.36
C HIS A 77 9.48 13.57 25.47
N HIS A 78 9.05 12.63 24.62
CA HIS A 78 9.41 11.21 24.69
C HIS A 78 10.23 10.72 23.49
N ILE A 79 10.21 11.47 22.39
CA ILE A 79 10.89 11.11 21.14
C ILE A 79 11.32 12.38 20.40
N THR A 80 12.46 12.35 19.71
CA THR A 80 12.88 13.48 18.87
C THR A 80 12.00 13.58 17.63
N ALA A 81 11.91 14.78 17.04
CA ALA A 81 11.13 14.98 15.81
C ALA A 81 11.65 14.08 14.67
N GLU A 82 12.97 13.95 14.54
CA GLU A 82 13.62 13.09 13.54
C GLU A 82 13.25 11.60 13.75
N ASP A 83 13.34 11.10 14.99
CA ASP A 83 12.96 9.71 15.30
C ASP A 83 11.47 9.46 15.05
N LEU A 84 10.61 10.46 15.26
CA LEU A 84 9.17 10.36 15.02
C LEU A 84 8.85 10.26 13.53
N ILE A 85 9.49 11.10 12.70
CA ILE A 85 9.37 11.05 11.24
C ILE A 85 9.83 9.68 10.73
N TRP A 86 11.01 9.23 11.16
CA TRP A 86 11.53 7.91 10.81
C TRP A 86 10.57 6.79 11.21
N LEU A 87 10.04 6.85 12.44
CA LEU A 87 9.11 5.84 12.96
C LEU A 87 7.82 5.80 12.14
N ARG A 88 7.30 6.96 11.72
CA ARG A 88 6.12 7.08 10.85
C ARG A 88 6.37 6.46 9.49
N GLU A 89 7.47 6.81 8.82
CA GLU A 89 7.82 6.27 7.52
C GLU A 89 8.01 4.76 7.55
N GLU A 90 8.74 4.25 8.53
CA GLU A 90 9.04 2.83 8.63
C GLU A 90 7.81 2.01 9.04
N ASN A 91 6.93 2.57 9.88
CA ASN A 91 5.61 1.99 10.13
C ASN A 91 4.77 1.91 8.84
N MET A 92 4.73 2.98 8.04
CA MET A 92 4.01 3.00 6.77
C MET A 92 4.55 1.94 5.80
N LYS A 93 5.89 1.81 5.67
CA LYS A 93 6.51 0.74 4.87
C LYS A 93 6.08 -0.64 5.33
N ASN A 94 6.05 -0.90 6.63
CA ASN A 94 5.62 -2.18 7.19
C ASN A 94 4.13 -2.45 6.88
N VAL A 95 3.26 -1.46 7.07
CA VAL A 95 1.83 -1.54 6.76
C VAL A 95 1.60 -1.85 5.29
N MET A 96 2.24 -1.11 4.38
CA MET A 96 2.15 -1.34 2.94
C MET A 96 2.70 -2.71 2.55
N THR A 97 3.84 -3.11 3.12
CA THR A 97 4.44 -4.43 2.87
C THR A 97 3.49 -5.56 3.26
N TYR A 98 2.81 -5.42 4.40
CA TYR A 98 1.81 -6.38 4.82
C TYR A 98 0.58 -6.39 3.91
N ALA A 99 0.06 -5.21 3.55
CA ALA A 99 -1.13 -5.06 2.71
C ALA A 99 -0.94 -5.67 1.31
N LEU A 100 0.27 -5.58 0.76
CA LEU A 100 0.63 -6.13 -0.56
C LEU A 100 1.00 -7.63 -0.54
N GLY A 101 0.82 -8.32 0.59
CA GLY A 101 1.05 -9.77 0.68
C GLY A 101 2.47 -10.18 1.09
N GLY A 102 3.25 -9.26 1.67
CA GLY A 102 4.58 -9.52 2.21
C GLY A 102 5.73 -9.24 1.23
N ALA A 103 6.94 -9.13 1.77
CA ALA A 103 8.13 -8.68 1.02
C ALA A 103 8.45 -9.53 -0.23
N SER A 104 8.15 -10.84 -0.22
CA SER A 104 8.42 -11.72 -1.37
C SER A 104 7.52 -11.43 -2.58
N ARG A 105 6.32 -10.90 -2.33
CA ARG A 105 5.29 -10.61 -3.34
C ARG A 105 5.20 -9.14 -3.71
N ILE A 106 6.25 -8.37 -3.39
CA ILE A 106 6.32 -6.95 -3.71
C ILE A 106 7.40 -6.71 -4.75
N ARG A 107 7.08 -5.80 -5.68
CA ARG A 107 8.05 -5.22 -6.60
C ARG A 107 7.91 -3.71 -6.59
N ARG A 108 9.02 -3.03 -6.84
CA ARG A 108 9.04 -1.57 -6.99
C ARG A 108 9.16 -1.23 -8.46
N CYS A 109 8.49 -0.15 -8.86
CA CYS A 109 8.72 0.41 -10.19
C CYS A 109 10.21 0.77 -10.34
N PRO A 110 10.88 0.40 -11.45
CA PRO A 110 12.29 0.74 -11.66
C PRO A 110 12.54 2.25 -11.81
N ASN A 111 11.50 3.02 -12.18
CA ASN A 111 11.60 4.46 -12.39
C ASN A 111 11.17 5.26 -11.15
N CYS A 112 9.90 5.12 -10.71
CA CYS A 112 9.36 5.92 -9.59
C CYS A 112 9.43 5.24 -8.21
N HIS A 113 9.88 3.98 -8.13
CA HIS A 113 9.98 3.18 -6.90
C HIS A 113 8.69 2.91 -6.13
N GLU A 114 7.54 3.27 -6.68
CA GLU A 114 6.21 2.93 -6.14
C GLU A 114 6.07 1.41 -5.95
N MET A 115 5.39 0.99 -4.88
CA MET A 115 5.30 -0.42 -4.49
C MET A 115 4.04 -1.09 -5.07
N TYR A 116 4.24 -2.24 -5.70
CA TYR A 116 3.19 -3.06 -6.29
C TYR A 116 3.19 -4.43 -5.63
N GLY A 117 2.00 -5.00 -5.46
CA GLY A 117 1.80 -6.39 -5.03
C GLY A 117 1.55 -7.31 -6.23
N GLN A 118 1.99 -8.57 -6.13
CA GLN A 118 1.85 -9.52 -7.24
C GLN A 118 0.38 -9.84 -7.48
N ARG A 119 -0.11 -9.59 -8.69
CA ARG A 119 -1.32 -10.27 -9.17
C ARG A 119 -0.92 -11.63 -9.75
N PRO A 120 -1.57 -12.73 -9.34
CA PRO A 120 -1.29 -14.04 -9.92
C PRO A 120 -1.53 -13.99 -11.43
N GLY A 121 -0.65 -14.62 -12.20
CA GLY A 121 -0.76 -14.68 -13.66
C GLY A 121 -0.36 -13.40 -14.41
N CYS A 122 0.00 -12.32 -13.72
CA CYS A 122 0.38 -11.04 -14.34
C CYS A 122 1.88 -10.76 -14.12
N ASN A 123 2.66 -10.92 -15.18
CA ASN A 123 4.09 -10.62 -15.18
C ASN A 123 4.43 -9.33 -15.93
N TYR A 124 3.51 -8.78 -16.73
CA TYR A 124 3.67 -7.50 -17.40
C TYR A 124 2.94 -6.40 -16.64
N VAL A 125 3.68 -5.59 -15.89
CA VAL A 125 3.10 -4.57 -15.02
C VAL A 125 3.28 -3.18 -15.59
N ARG A 126 2.22 -2.38 -15.57
CA ARG A 126 2.23 -0.96 -15.87
C ARG A 126 2.10 -0.16 -14.57
N CYS A 127 3.01 0.79 -14.37
CA CYS A 127 2.95 1.71 -13.23
C CYS A 127 1.62 2.45 -13.19
N ALA A 128 0.97 2.48 -12.02
CA ALA A 128 -0.31 3.14 -11.79
C ALA A 128 -0.19 4.67 -11.73
N ASP A 129 0.97 5.22 -11.34
CA ASP A 129 1.19 6.66 -11.38
C ASP A 129 1.07 7.18 -12.82
N SER A 130 0.05 8.02 -13.03
CA SER A 130 -0.26 8.70 -14.29
C SER A 130 0.92 9.44 -14.92
N ARG A 131 1.88 9.92 -14.10
CA ARG A 131 3.06 10.63 -14.58
C ARG A 131 4.18 9.70 -15.01
N CYS A 132 4.29 8.52 -14.37
CA CYS A 132 5.37 7.58 -14.62
C CYS A 132 5.03 6.62 -15.76
N GLN A 133 3.91 5.89 -15.65
CA GLN A 133 3.41 4.94 -16.66
C GLN A 133 4.43 3.90 -17.19
N THR A 134 5.61 3.79 -16.58
CA THR A 134 6.65 2.82 -16.93
C THR A 134 6.10 1.41 -16.86
N LYS A 135 6.39 0.63 -17.90
CA LYS A 135 6.07 -0.79 -17.99
C LYS A 135 7.28 -1.59 -17.56
N PHE A 136 7.11 -2.63 -16.75
CA PHE A 136 8.20 -3.45 -16.26
C PHE A 136 7.77 -4.90 -16.06
N CYS A 137 8.75 -5.81 -16.03
CA CYS A 137 8.52 -7.23 -15.81
C CYS A 137 8.50 -7.52 -14.31
N TRP A 138 7.49 -8.23 -13.83
CA TRP A 138 7.36 -8.61 -12.43
C TRP A 138 8.50 -9.52 -11.96
N THR A 139 8.89 -10.47 -12.80
CA THR A 139 9.91 -11.48 -12.46
C THR A 139 11.29 -10.85 -12.29
N CYS A 140 11.75 -10.07 -13.28
CA CYS A 140 13.09 -9.50 -13.28
C CYS A 140 13.17 -8.06 -12.75
N GLY A 141 12.03 -7.37 -12.60
CA GLY A 141 11.96 -5.99 -12.11
C GLY A 141 12.46 -4.92 -13.10
N LYS A 142 12.91 -5.31 -14.29
CA LYS A 142 13.46 -4.38 -15.28
C LYS A 142 12.37 -3.71 -16.11
N GLU A 143 12.61 -2.45 -16.47
CA GLU A 143 11.78 -1.70 -17.41
C GLU A 143 11.72 -2.40 -18.78
N GLN A 144 10.53 -2.39 -19.38
CA GLN A 144 10.24 -3.04 -20.65
C GLN A 144 9.63 -2.04 -21.64
N THR A 145 10.27 -1.88 -22.79
CA THR A 145 9.77 -1.06 -23.89
C THR A 145 8.80 -1.83 -24.78
N SER A 146 8.95 -3.16 -24.89
CA SER A 146 8.14 -4.01 -25.77
C SER A 146 7.86 -5.39 -25.17
N TRP A 147 6.97 -6.17 -25.82
CA TRP A 147 6.64 -7.54 -25.43
C TRP A 147 7.74 -8.56 -25.76
N GLN A 148 8.78 -8.16 -26.50
CA GLN A 148 9.85 -9.06 -26.95
C GLN A 148 10.61 -9.72 -25.79
N HIS A 149 10.72 -9.03 -24.65
CA HIS A 149 11.34 -9.57 -23.43
C HIS A 149 10.73 -10.91 -23.01
N PHE A 150 9.43 -11.09 -23.23
CA PHE A 150 8.69 -12.27 -22.79
C PHE A 150 8.68 -13.42 -23.81
N GLY A 151 9.08 -13.15 -25.06
CA GLY A 151 9.19 -14.17 -26.10
C GLY A 151 10.52 -14.94 -26.08
N ASN A 152 11.60 -14.28 -25.64
CA ASN A 152 12.96 -14.81 -25.76
C ASN A 152 13.58 -15.28 -24.43
N ASN A 153 12.95 -15.04 -23.28
CA ASN A 153 13.47 -15.45 -21.97
C ASN A 153 12.64 -16.56 -21.36
N GLU A 154 13.27 -17.71 -21.07
CA GLU A 154 12.58 -18.83 -20.43
C GLU A 154 12.03 -18.50 -19.05
N MET A 155 12.70 -17.61 -18.31
CA MET A 155 12.34 -17.23 -16.94
C MET A 155 11.28 -16.13 -16.85
N CYS A 156 11.12 -15.31 -17.89
CA CYS A 156 10.21 -14.16 -17.89
C CYS A 156 9.11 -14.40 -18.93
N ARG A 157 8.11 -15.22 -18.60
CA ARG A 157 7.00 -15.51 -19.51
C ARG A 157 5.76 -14.70 -19.14
N VAL A 158 4.99 -14.30 -20.13
CA VAL A 158 3.64 -13.73 -19.90
C VAL A 158 2.71 -14.82 -19.40
N GLY A 159 1.86 -14.48 -18.44
CA GLY A 159 0.76 -15.36 -18.05
C GLY A 159 -0.45 -15.19 -18.97
N TRP A 160 -1.41 -16.11 -18.84
CA TRP A 160 -2.68 -16.02 -19.56
C TRP A 160 -3.42 -14.72 -19.28
N ASP A 161 -3.34 -14.19 -18.05
CA ASP A 161 -3.97 -12.93 -17.68
C ASP A 161 -3.35 -11.73 -18.41
N ASP A 162 -2.04 -11.75 -18.67
CA ASP A 162 -1.36 -10.70 -19.44
C ASP A 162 -1.88 -10.67 -20.89
N ILE A 163 -2.00 -11.85 -21.52
CA ILE A 163 -2.53 -12.02 -22.89
C ILE A 163 -4.00 -11.61 -22.95
N TRP A 164 -4.78 -12.00 -21.94
CA TRP A 164 -6.19 -11.66 -21.84
C TRP A 164 -6.42 -10.14 -21.74
N GLN A 165 -5.59 -9.44 -20.98
CA GLN A 165 -5.64 -7.97 -20.91
C GLN A 165 -5.22 -7.32 -22.23
N GLY A 166 -4.19 -7.86 -22.90
CA GLY A 166 -3.74 -7.36 -24.20
C GLY A 166 -4.79 -7.50 -25.32
N THR A 167 -5.64 -8.52 -25.24
CA THR A 167 -6.69 -8.80 -26.23
C THR A 167 -8.02 -8.09 -25.95
N TRP A 168 -8.05 -7.12 -25.03
CA TRP A 168 -9.27 -6.41 -24.63
C TRP A 168 -10.05 -5.83 -25.83
N LEU A 169 -9.38 -5.22 -26.80
CA LEU A 169 -10.03 -4.65 -28.00
C LEU A 169 -10.73 -5.73 -28.83
N PHE A 170 -10.04 -6.84 -29.11
CA PHE A 170 -10.63 -7.96 -29.85
C PHE A 170 -11.81 -8.56 -29.11
N ARG A 171 -11.71 -8.74 -27.80
CA ARG A 171 -12.82 -9.20 -26.97
C ARG A 171 -13.99 -8.22 -27.05
N CYS A 172 -13.74 -6.92 -26.89
CA CYS A 172 -14.76 -5.88 -26.97
C CYS A 172 -15.49 -5.94 -28.32
N LEU A 173 -14.76 -6.07 -29.43
CA LEU A 173 -15.33 -6.23 -30.77
C LEU A 173 -16.18 -7.50 -30.89
N LEU A 174 -15.73 -8.63 -30.36
CA LEU A 174 -16.45 -9.91 -30.45
C LEU A 174 -17.68 -9.99 -29.53
N THR A 175 -17.69 -9.28 -28.39
CA THR A 175 -18.80 -9.29 -27.43
C THR A 175 -19.83 -8.20 -27.66
N THR A 176 -19.50 -7.17 -28.44
CA THR A 176 -20.40 -6.04 -28.69
C THR A 176 -21.42 -6.42 -29.76
N ASN A 177 -22.67 -6.01 -29.59
CA ASN A 177 -23.73 -6.24 -30.58
C ASN A 177 -23.30 -5.65 -31.95
N PRO A 178 -23.42 -6.41 -33.06
CA PRO A 178 -23.01 -5.96 -34.38
C PRO A 178 -23.71 -4.66 -34.82
N CYS A 179 -24.97 -4.44 -34.43
CA CYS A 179 -25.67 -3.18 -34.72
C CYS A 179 -24.99 -1.98 -34.05
N CYS A 180 -24.52 -2.12 -32.81
CA CYS A 180 -23.81 -1.06 -32.13
C CYS A 180 -22.50 -0.75 -32.85
N LEU A 181 -21.71 -1.77 -33.22
CA LEU A 181 -20.45 -1.59 -33.95
C LEU A 181 -20.62 -0.85 -35.28
N ILE A 182 -21.71 -1.11 -36.02
CA ILE A 182 -22.05 -0.41 -37.25
C ILE A 182 -22.38 1.06 -36.97
N CYS A 183 -23.11 1.36 -35.89
CA CYS A 183 -23.46 2.74 -35.52
C CYS A 183 -22.24 3.58 -35.12
N ILE A 184 -21.23 3.00 -34.44
CA ILE A 184 -20.01 3.74 -34.03
C ILE A 184 -18.90 3.74 -35.09
N SER A 185 -18.92 2.82 -36.05
CA SER A 185 -17.97 2.74 -37.18
C SER A 185 -17.68 4.08 -37.88
N PRO A 186 -18.67 4.88 -38.32
CA PRO A 186 -18.41 6.13 -39.03
C PRO A 186 -17.72 7.19 -38.16
N ILE A 187 -17.99 7.20 -36.85
CA ILE A 187 -17.33 8.10 -35.90
C ILE A 187 -15.87 7.69 -35.71
N VAL A 188 -15.59 6.39 -35.59
CA VAL A 188 -14.22 5.86 -35.48
C VAL A 188 -13.41 6.18 -36.74
N TRP A 189 -14.01 6.03 -37.93
CA TRP A 189 -13.38 6.39 -39.20
C TRP A 189 -13.05 7.88 -39.30
N LEU A 190 -14.01 8.75 -38.96
CA LEU A 190 -13.78 10.20 -38.93
C LEU A 190 -12.65 10.59 -37.96
N LEU A 191 -12.63 10.01 -36.76
CA LEU A 191 -11.57 10.27 -35.78
C LEU A 191 -10.19 9.81 -36.28
N PHE A 192 -10.12 8.70 -37.02
CA PHE A 192 -8.87 8.21 -37.61
C PHE A 192 -8.34 9.17 -38.70
N PHE A 193 -9.21 9.67 -39.58
CA PHE A 193 -8.83 10.63 -40.63
C PHE A 193 -8.38 11.98 -40.09
N VAL A 194 -8.94 12.42 -38.96
CA VAL A 194 -8.59 13.70 -38.34
C VAL A 194 -7.29 13.61 -37.52
N SER A 195 -6.94 12.44 -36.98
CA SER A 195 -5.79 12.27 -36.08
C SER A 195 -4.50 11.77 -36.75
N VAL A 196 -4.56 11.29 -37.99
CA VAL A 196 -3.37 10.93 -38.77
C VAL A 196 -3.07 12.09 -39.75
N PRO A 197 -2.08 12.95 -39.48
CA PRO A 197 -1.67 13.96 -40.44
C PRO A 197 -1.04 13.25 -41.66
N LEU A 198 -1.50 13.63 -42.86
CA LEU A 198 -0.88 13.27 -44.14
C LEU A 198 0.56 13.77 -44.23
#